data_AF-A0A8T4JP93-F1
#
_entry.id   AF-A0A8T4JP93-F1
#
_cell.length_a   1.000
_cell.length_b   1.000
_cell.length_c   1.000
_cell.angle_alpha   90.00
_cell.angle_beta   90.00
_cell.angle_gamma   90.00
#
_symmetry.space_group_name_H-M   'P 1'
#
loop_
_entity.id
_entity.type
_entity.pdbx_description
1 polymer ?
#
loop_
_entity_poly.entity_id
_entity_poly.type
_entity_poly.pdbx_seq_one_letter_code
_entity_poly.pdbx_strand_id
1 'polypeptide(L)'
;MVYTILEQVKIRLGQFHIEESDGADKTVFDHKEDNPRIQQLIDQATQEVTNRRDYPESYTQERIDEDMKKYEGVIVNLAVYDHSQAGEDFMASYTENGVSRNWKDRDSLFAGVFPFVKIL
;
A
#
# COMPACT_ATOMS: atom_id res chain seq x y z
N MET A 1 -7.59 5.29 -17.64
CA MET A 1 -6.30 4.63 -17.38
C MET A 1 -6.41 3.99 -16.00
N VAL A 2 -6.11 2.70 -15.85
CA VAL A 2 -6.08 2.04 -14.55
C VAL A 2 -4.62 1.85 -14.19
N TYR A 3 -4.15 2.55 -13.16
CA TYR A 3 -2.78 2.41 -12.65
C TYR A 3 -2.66 1.12 -11.84
N THR A 4 -1.54 0.41 -11.97
CA THR A 4 -1.19 -0.72 -11.12
C THR A 4 -1.01 -0.26 -9.66
N ILE A 5 -1.05 -1.19 -8.69
CA ILE A 5 -0.83 -0.85 -7.27
C ILE A 5 0.52 -0.15 -7.06
N LEU A 6 1.59 -0.65 -7.69
CA LEU A 6 2.91 -0.03 -7.64
C LEU A 6 2.87 1.42 -8.14
N GLU A 7 2.25 1.67 -9.28
CA GLU A 7 2.10 3.01 -9.84
C GLU A 7 1.24 3.91 -8.95
N GLN A 8 0.16 3.39 -8.37
CA GLN A 8 -0.67 4.13 -7.41
C GLN A 8 0.14 4.55 -6.17
N VAL A 9 0.96 3.65 -5.62
CA VAL A 9 1.86 3.96 -4.50
C VAL A 9 2.87 5.03 -4.91
N LYS A 10 3.48 4.92 -6.10
CA LYS A 10 4.43 5.93 -6.61
C LYS A 10 3.80 7.29 -6.82
N ILE A 11 2.56 7.36 -7.31
CA ILE A 11 1.79 8.61 -7.40
C ILE A 11 1.63 9.23 -6.01
N ARG A 12 1.27 8.41 -5.00
CA ARG A 12 1.06 8.86 -3.61
C ARG A 12 2.35 9.31 -2.92
N LEU A 13 3.49 8.73 -3.30
CA LEU A 13 4.81 9.12 -2.85
C LEU A 13 5.40 10.29 -3.66
N GLY A 14 4.70 10.79 -4.69
CA GLY A 14 5.20 11.85 -5.57
C GLY A 14 6.37 11.42 -6.46
N GLN A 15 6.56 10.12 -6.70
CA GLN A 15 7.63 9.56 -7.52
C GLN A 15 7.26 9.52 -9.01
N PHE A 16 6.84 10.66 -9.55
CA PHE A 16 6.51 10.79 -10.97
C PHE A 16 6.65 12.23 -11.45
N HIS A 17 6.76 12.38 -12.76
CA HIS A 17 6.59 13.64 -13.48
C HIS A 17 5.75 13.42 -14.74
N ILE A 18 5.38 14.52 -15.39
CA ILE A 18 4.64 14.51 -16.65
C ILE A 18 5.61 14.94 -17.75
N GLU A 19 5.73 14.13 -18.80
CA GLU A 19 6.42 14.48 -20.04
C GLU A 19 5.39 14.69 -21.15
N GLU A 20 5.55 15.73 -21.96
CA GLU A 20 4.79 15.89 -23.19
C GLU A 20 5.43 15.04 -24.30
N SER A 21 4.68 14.05 -24.81
CA SER A 21 5.10 13.21 -25.92
C SER A 21 3.99 13.14 -26.95
N ASP A 22 4.30 13.44 -28.21
CA ASP A 22 3.34 13.44 -29.32
C ASP A 22 2.09 14.30 -29.07
N GLY A 23 2.25 15.41 -28.35
CA GLY A 23 1.15 16.34 -28.02
C GLY A 23 0.19 15.82 -26.94
N ALA A 24 0.60 14.81 -26.16
CA ALA A 24 -0.14 14.30 -25.02
C ALA A 24 0.73 14.23 -23.76
N ASP A 25 0.13 14.57 -22.63
CA ASP A 25 0.75 14.42 -21.31
C ASP A 25 0.85 12.94 -20.93
N LYS A 26 2.08 12.49 -20.66
CA LYS A 26 2.37 11.11 -20.24
C LYS A 26 3.01 11.10 -18.86
N THR A 27 2.43 10.31 -17.96
CA THR A 27 3.02 10.04 -16.64
C THR A 27 4.27 9.18 -16.79
N VAL A 28 5.39 9.66 -16.25
CA VAL A 28 6.67 8.94 -16.19
C VAL A 28 7.05 8.74 -14.73
N PHE A 29 7.34 7.50 -14.35
CA PHE A 29 7.62 7.12 -12.97
C PHE A 29 9.13 7.18 -12.65
N ASP A 30 9.46 7.91 -11.60
CA ASP A 30 10.83 8.19 -11.14
C ASP A 30 11.34 7.13 -10.16
N HIS A 31 12.57 7.28 -9.65
CA HIS A 31 13.11 6.48 -8.54
C HIS A 31 12.98 4.96 -8.75
N LYS A 32 13.35 4.45 -9.93
CA LYS A 32 13.17 3.03 -10.30
C LYS A 32 13.84 2.05 -9.32
N GLU A 33 14.94 2.46 -8.70
CA GLU A 33 15.66 1.66 -7.69
C GLU A 33 14.86 1.44 -6.40
N ASP A 34 13.83 2.25 -6.15
CA ASP A 34 12.93 2.09 -5.00
C ASP A 34 11.78 1.11 -5.29
N ASN A 35 11.57 0.73 -6.56
CA ASN A 35 10.51 -0.20 -6.95
C ASN A 35 10.58 -1.56 -6.22
N PRO A 36 11.75 -2.23 -6.08
CA PRO A 36 11.82 -3.52 -5.38
C PRO A 36 11.35 -3.42 -3.94
N ARG A 37 11.70 -2.30 -3.28
CA ARG A 37 11.27 -2.02 -1.92
C ARG A 37 9.76 -1.80 -1.84
N ILE A 38 9.21 -0.95 -2.69
CA ILE A 38 7.77 -0.69 -2.74
C ILE A 38 7.00 -1.99 -3.04
N GLN A 39 7.51 -2.83 -3.95
CA GLN A 39 6.90 -4.12 -4.26
C GLN A 39 6.87 -5.04 -3.03
N GLN A 40 7.97 -5.11 -2.29
CA GLN A 40 8.01 -5.89 -1.05
C GLN A 40 6.97 -5.39 -0.02
N LEU A 41 6.78 -4.08 0.11
CA LEU A 41 5.77 -3.50 1.00
C LEU A 41 4.34 -3.81 0.53
N ILE A 42 4.09 -3.79 -0.78
CA ILE A 42 2.80 -4.18 -1.37
C ILE A 42 2.51 -5.66 -1.09
N ASP A 43 3.49 -6.54 -1.26
CA ASP A 43 3.33 -7.97 -1.03
C ASP A 43 3.04 -8.25 0.46
N GLN A 44 3.74 -7.57 1.37
CA GLN A 44 3.48 -7.63 2.81
C GLN A 44 2.07 -7.14 3.17
N ALA A 45 1.69 -5.95 2.69
CA ALA A 45 0.35 -5.40 2.93
C ALA A 45 -0.75 -6.33 2.38
N THR A 46 -0.53 -6.93 1.21
CA THR A 46 -1.45 -7.90 0.59
C THR A 46 -1.62 -9.14 1.46
N GLN A 47 -0.52 -9.71 1.96
CA GLN A 47 -0.55 -10.86 2.86
C GLN A 47 -1.26 -10.53 4.18
N GLU A 48 -1.01 -9.35 4.75
CA GLU A 48 -1.65 -8.92 6.00
C GLU A 48 -3.16 -8.74 5.85
N VAL A 49 -3.61 -8.10 4.77
CA VAL A 49 -5.05 -8.00 4.46
C VAL A 49 -5.63 -9.40 4.27
N THR A 50 -4.94 -10.29 3.55
CA THR A 50 -5.38 -11.68 3.32
C THR A 50 -5.54 -12.44 4.64
N ASN A 51 -4.57 -12.34 5.55
CA ASN A 51 -4.61 -12.95 6.86
C ASN A 51 -5.77 -12.40 7.71
N ARG A 52 -6.01 -11.09 7.66
CA ARG A 52 -7.10 -10.43 8.41
C ARG A 52 -8.48 -10.77 7.85
N ARG A 53 -8.58 -11.09 6.56
CA ARG A 53 -9.80 -11.62 5.96
C ARG A 53 -10.12 -13.03 6.43
N ASP A 54 -9.11 -13.79 6.86
CA ASP A 54 -9.24 -15.14 7.41
C ASP A 54 -10.10 -16.05 6.49
N TYR A 55 -9.71 -16.13 5.21
CA TYR A 55 -10.45 -16.87 4.20
C TYR A 55 -10.66 -18.34 4.60
N PRO A 56 -11.87 -18.90 4.41
CA PRO A 56 -12.11 -20.33 4.61
C PRO A 56 -11.25 -21.18 3.67
N GLU A 57 -10.88 -22.40 4.09
CA GLU A 57 -10.11 -23.33 3.25
C GLU A 57 -10.82 -23.70 1.93
N SER A 58 -12.14 -23.50 1.87
CA SER A 58 -12.96 -23.74 0.67
C SER A 58 -12.89 -22.61 -0.37
N TYR A 59 -12.23 -21.49 -0.08
CA TYR A 59 -12.02 -20.42 -1.05
C TYR A 59 -10.93 -20.81 -2.05
N THR A 60 -11.23 -20.67 -3.34
CA THR A 60 -10.22 -20.82 -4.39
C THR A 60 -9.37 -19.56 -4.49
N GLN A 61 -8.16 -19.69 -5.05
CA GLN A 61 -7.27 -18.54 -5.24
C GLN A 61 -7.93 -17.45 -6.09
N GLU A 62 -8.68 -17.82 -7.14
CA GLU A 62 -9.37 -16.85 -8.00
C GLU A 62 -10.40 -16.02 -7.24
N ARG A 63 -11.11 -16.64 -6.28
CA ARG A 63 -12.08 -15.95 -5.43
C ARG A 63 -11.41 -15.03 -4.40
N ILE A 64 -10.24 -15.44 -3.90
CA ILE A 64 -9.41 -14.59 -3.04
C ILE A 64 -8.96 -13.38 -3.86
N ASP A 65 -8.36 -13.58 -5.04
CA ASP A 65 -7.87 -12.51 -5.90
C ASP A 65 -8.98 -11.53 -6.30
N GLU A 66 -10.20 -12.03 -6.57
CA GLU A 66 -11.36 -11.19 -6.85
C GLU A 66 -11.80 -10.36 -5.63
N ASP A 67 -11.80 -10.93 -4.42
CA ASP A 67 -12.13 -10.18 -3.20
C ASP A 67 -11.03 -9.16 -2.86
N MET A 68 -9.76 -9.51 -3.10
CA MET A 68 -8.61 -8.65 -2.83
C MET A 68 -8.62 -7.35 -3.65
N LYS A 69 -9.23 -7.33 -4.84
CA LYS A 69 -9.45 -6.10 -5.63
C LYS A 69 -10.21 -5.03 -4.87
N LYS A 70 -11.11 -5.41 -3.94
CA LYS A 70 -11.87 -4.46 -3.11
C LYS A 70 -11.00 -3.75 -2.08
N TYR A 71 -9.83 -4.31 -1.78
CA TYR A 71 -8.91 -3.81 -0.76
C TYR A 71 -7.65 -3.18 -1.34
N GLU A 72 -7.57 -2.96 -2.67
CA GLU A 72 -6.44 -2.28 -3.30
C GLU A 72 -6.12 -0.93 -2.64
N GLY A 73 -7.15 -0.13 -2.30
CA GLY A 73 -6.96 1.13 -1.61
C GLY A 73 -6.35 0.98 -0.20
N VAL A 74 -6.68 -0.09 0.51
CA VAL A 74 -6.08 -0.42 1.82
C VAL A 74 -4.62 -0.81 1.65
N ILE A 75 -4.32 -1.67 0.66
CA ILE A 75 -2.96 -2.12 0.34
C ILE A 75 -2.07 -0.93 -0.04
N VAL A 76 -2.57 -0.02 -0.90
CA VAL A 76 -1.85 1.21 -1.27
C VAL A 76 -1.57 2.08 -0.05
N ASN A 77 -2.56 2.26 0.84
CA ASN A 77 -2.37 3.07 2.04
C ASN A 77 -1.34 2.47 3.01
N LEU A 78 -1.35 1.16 3.20
CA LEU A 78 -0.36 0.45 4.01
C LEU A 78 1.04 0.59 3.42
N ALA A 79 1.20 0.31 2.12
CA ALA A 79 2.49 0.42 1.45
C ALA A 79 3.06 1.85 1.49
N VAL A 80 2.22 2.88 1.30
CA VAL A 80 2.63 4.28 1.42
C VAL A 80 3.03 4.63 2.87
N TYR A 81 2.26 4.16 3.85
CA TYR A 81 2.55 4.40 5.27
C TYR A 81 3.89 3.76 5.67
N ASP A 82 4.09 2.49 5.34
CA ASP A 82 5.30 1.74 5.70
C ASP A 82 6.54 2.28 4.96
N HIS A 83 6.37 2.72 3.71
CA HIS A 83 7.42 3.42 2.99
C HIS A 83 7.78 4.75 3.66
N SER A 84 6.79 5.51 4.13
CA SER A 84 7.01 6.81 4.79
C SER A 84 7.63 6.69 6.18
N GLN A 85 7.59 5.51 6.80
CA GLN A 85 8.24 5.18 8.08
C GLN A 85 9.71 4.76 7.94
N ALA A 86 10.15 4.53 6.71
CA ALA A 86 11.51 4.12 6.38
C ALA A 86 12.60 4.94 7.08
N GLY A 87 13.33 4.31 8.01
CA GLY A 87 14.44 4.96 8.72
C GLY A 87 14.08 5.51 10.11
N GLU A 88 12.80 5.42 10.50
CA GLU A 88 12.27 5.76 11.82
C GLU A 88 11.66 4.51 12.48
N ASP A 89 12.36 3.38 12.31
CA ASP A 89 11.82 2.03 12.55
C ASP A 89 11.11 1.91 13.91
N PHE A 90 9.81 1.60 13.84
CA PHE A 90 8.91 1.38 14.98
C PHE A 90 8.70 2.59 15.91
N MET A 91 9.07 3.80 15.47
CA MET A 91 8.84 5.01 16.26
C MET A 91 7.39 5.46 16.18
N ALA A 92 6.80 5.79 17.33
CA ALA A 92 5.46 6.39 17.42
C ALA A 92 5.49 7.92 17.22
N SER A 93 6.65 8.54 17.47
CA SER A 93 6.87 9.99 17.32
C SER A 93 8.34 10.31 17.11
N TYR A 94 8.64 11.32 16.29
CA TYR A 94 9.97 11.86 16.06
C TYR A 94 9.99 13.36 16.33
N THR A 95 11.03 13.85 17.02
CA THR A 95 11.22 15.27 17.27
C THR A 95 12.68 15.63 17.05
N GLU A 96 12.94 16.52 16.08
CA GLU A 96 14.28 17.03 15.80
C GLU A 96 14.20 18.47 15.31
N ASN A 97 15.07 19.35 15.81
CA ASN A 97 15.23 20.73 15.34
C ASN A 97 13.91 21.53 15.19
N GLY A 98 12.93 21.30 16.08
CA GLY A 98 11.63 21.98 16.06
C GLY A 98 10.58 21.36 15.12
N VAL A 99 10.93 20.31 14.37
CA VAL A 99 9.98 19.49 13.62
C VAL A 99 9.51 18.35 14.52
N SER A 100 8.20 18.27 14.77
CA SER A 100 7.57 17.13 15.45
C SER A 100 6.68 16.37 14.47
N ARG A 101 6.87 15.05 14.40
CA ARG A 101 6.05 14.11 13.64
C ARG A 101 5.45 13.09 14.60
N ASN A 102 4.15 12.89 14.48
CA ASN A 102 3.42 11.81 15.15
C ASN A 102 2.76 10.97 14.08
N TRP A 103 2.94 9.66 14.15
CA TRP A 103 2.35 8.77 13.17
C TRP A 103 0.99 8.27 13.62
N LYS A 104 0.08 8.11 12.66
CA LYS A 104 -1.19 7.44 12.91
C LYS A 104 -0.91 6.00 13.31
N ASP A 105 -1.73 5.46 14.20
CA ASP A 105 -1.74 4.02 14.47
C ASP A 105 -1.91 3.24 13.15
N ARG A 106 -0.97 2.32 12.88
CA ARG A 106 -0.94 1.54 11.64
C ARG A 106 -2.17 0.63 11.54
N ASP A 107 -2.63 0.04 12.64
CA ASP A 107 -3.78 -0.90 12.61
C ASP A 107 -5.06 -0.21 12.14
N SER A 108 -5.21 1.08 12.44
CA SER A 108 -6.32 1.91 11.94
C SER A 108 -6.41 2.02 10.42
N LEU A 109 -5.37 1.61 9.66
CA LEU A 109 -5.39 1.57 8.20
C LEU A 109 -6.14 0.35 7.65
N PHE A 110 -6.33 -0.70 8.45
CA PHE A 110 -7.16 -1.86 8.10
C PHE A 110 -8.67 -1.59 8.24
N ALA A 111 -9.09 -0.34 8.47
CA ALA A 111 -10.50 0.02 8.56
C ALA A 111 -11.27 -0.45 7.31
N GLY A 112 -12.32 -1.25 7.53
CA GLY A 112 -13.14 -1.84 6.46
C GLY A 112 -12.68 -3.23 6.00
N VAL A 113 -11.56 -3.76 6.50
CA VAL A 113 -11.15 -5.15 6.31
C VAL A 113 -11.75 -5.98 7.45
N PHE A 114 -12.76 -6.78 7.13
CA PHE A 114 -13.47 -7.63 8.09
C PHE A 114 -13.11 -9.10 7.88
N PRO A 115 -12.94 -9.93 8.92
CA PRO A 115 -12.72 -11.37 8.75
C PRO A 115 -13.99 -12.09 8.27
N PHE A 116 -13.83 -13.23 7.59
CA PHE A 116 -14.91 -14.19 7.46
C PHE A 116 -15.17 -14.87 8.80
N VAL A 117 -16.44 -15.05 9.15
CA VAL A 117 -16.82 -15.76 10.38
C VAL A 117 -16.50 -17.25 10.21
N LYS A 118 -15.62 -17.77 11.06
CA LYS A 118 -15.47 -19.22 11.26
C LYS A 118 -16.57 -19.68 12.20
N ILE A 119 -17.51 -20.46 11.71
CA ILE A 119 -18.45 -21.20 12.56
C ILE A 119 -17.71 -22.47 12.99
N LEU A 120 -17.36 -22.53 14.28
CA LEU A 120 -16.74 -23.69 14.93
C LEU A 120 -17.79 -24.77 15.24
#